data_AF-A0A2D6P4Z4-F1
#
_entry.id   AF-A0A2D6P4Z4-F1
#
_cell.length_a   1.000
_cell.length_b   1.000
_cell.length_c   1.000
_cell.angle_alpha   90.00
_cell.angle_beta   90.00
_cell.angle_gamma   90.00
#
_symmetry.space_group_name_H-M   'P 1'
#
loop_
_entity.id
_entity.type
_entity.pdbx_description
1 polymer ?
#
loop_
_entity_poly.entity_id
_entity_poly.type
_entity_poly.pdbx_seq_one_letter_code
_entity_poly.pdbx_strand_id
1 'polypeptide(L)'
;MVINNNQKIKNSFSKVKEEVNSIKNTLKQLESRVNEVLTQLKNKSEKELFFDISTGNKGVINDQQQSSTINNDDHKSVKLVKEELNELFEGLTDREFSIFVSIYTLEEEFGRSINLSDISNNLKVSEITIRGYINSLISKGLPISKKRPFNKKIELSIVPEFRDIALISRLISIRNKNDQRTLFDA
;
A
#
# COMPACT_ATOMS: atom_id res chain seq x y z
N MET A 1 50.92 -3.58 38.63
CA MET A 1 50.38 -3.52 37.25
C MET A 1 48.84 -3.53 37.20
N VAL A 2 48.13 -2.91 38.16
CA VAL A 2 46.64 -2.99 38.28
C VAL A 2 45.94 -1.67 37.91
N ILE A 3 46.66 -0.55 37.87
CA ILE A 3 46.10 0.80 37.66
C ILE A 3 45.60 1.01 36.21
N ASN A 4 46.14 0.27 35.23
CA ASN A 4 45.87 0.49 33.80
C ASN A 4 44.46 0.04 33.36
N ASN A 5 43.90 -0.99 34.01
CA ASN A 5 42.59 -1.53 33.63
C ASN A 5 41.42 -0.62 34.03
N ASN A 6 41.50 0.03 35.20
CA ASN A 6 40.46 0.97 35.64
C ASN A 6 40.36 2.20 34.74
N GLN A 7 41.48 2.68 34.19
CA GLN A 7 41.46 3.82 33.28
C GLN A 7 40.84 3.44 31.93
N LYS A 8 41.13 2.25 31.41
CA LYS A 8 40.52 1.73 30.18
C LYS A 8 39.00 1.57 30.32
N ILE A 9 38.55 1.05 31.47
CA ILE A 9 37.12 0.92 31.79
C ILE A 9 36.45 2.29 31.83
N LYS A 10 37.01 3.27 32.55
CA LYS A 10 36.48 4.64 32.61
C LYS A 10 36.37 5.29 31.22
N ASN A 11 37.38 5.12 30.38
CA ASN A 11 37.37 5.66 29.02
C ASN A 11 36.26 5.02 28.15
N SER A 12 36.06 3.71 28.25
CA SER A 12 34.96 3.03 27.54
C SER A 12 33.59 3.52 28.01
N PHE A 13 33.39 3.72 29.32
CA PHE A 13 32.13 4.27 29.84
C PHE A 13 31.90 5.73 29.42
N SER A 14 32.95 6.55 29.32
CA SER A 14 32.84 7.93 28.81
C SER A 14 32.35 7.93 27.35
N LYS A 15 32.92 7.08 26.50
CA LYS A 15 32.50 6.95 25.09
C LYS A 15 31.05 6.51 24.96
N VAL A 16 30.63 5.50 25.72
CA VAL A 16 29.24 5.03 25.71
C VAL A 16 28.29 6.16 26.15
N LYS A 17 28.67 6.95 27.15
CA LYS A 17 27.87 8.08 27.62
C LYS A 17 27.74 9.18 26.55
N GLU A 18 28.81 9.46 25.81
CA GLU A 18 28.80 10.40 24.69
C GLU A 18 27.89 9.91 23.55
N GLU A 19 28.00 8.63 23.19
CA GLU A 19 27.14 8.01 22.17
C GLU A 19 25.66 8.05 22.58
N VAL A 20 25.34 7.69 23.82
CA VAL A 20 23.96 7.75 24.36
C VAL A 20 23.41 9.18 24.30
N ASN A 21 24.23 10.18 24.65
CA ASN A 21 23.82 11.57 24.55
C ASN A 21 23.60 12.01 23.10
N SER A 22 24.46 11.58 22.17
CA SER A 22 24.28 11.85 20.74
C SER A 22 22.97 11.24 20.22
N ILE A 23 22.71 9.98 20.57
CA ILE A 23 21.46 9.28 20.21
C ILE A 23 20.24 10.04 20.74
N LYS A 24 20.26 10.44 22.02
CA LYS A 24 19.16 11.20 22.62
C LYS A 24 18.89 12.52 21.88
N ASN A 25 19.93 13.21 21.43
CA ASN A 25 19.79 14.44 20.65
C ASN A 25 19.22 14.18 19.27
N THR A 26 19.65 13.11 18.59
CA THR A 26 19.10 12.73 17.28
C THR A 26 17.62 12.35 17.36
N LEU A 27 17.22 11.66 18.44
CA LEU A 27 15.83 11.27 18.66
C LEU A 27 14.94 12.51 18.86
N LYS A 28 15.40 13.49 19.65
CA LYS A 28 14.71 14.78 19.83
C LYS A 28 14.58 15.56 18.52
N GLN A 29 15.60 15.54 17.66
CA GLN A 29 15.53 16.16 16.34
C GLN A 29 14.52 15.46 15.43
N LEU A 30 14.47 14.12 15.47
CA LEU A 30 13.52 13.36 14.67
C LEU A 30 12.07 13.65 15.10
N GLU A 31 11.80 13.70 16.40
CA GLU A 31 10.49 14.09 16.94
C GLU A 31 10.05 15.48 16.42
N SER A 32 10.96 16.46 16.41
CA SER A 32 10.63 17.79 15.87
C SER A 32 10.28 17.77 14.38
N ARG A 33 11.01 16.98 13.58
CA ARG A 33 10.75 16.85 12.13
C ARG A 33 9.43 16.15 11.84
N VAL A 34 9.09 15.11 12.61
CA VAL A 34 7.81 14.41 12.48
C VAL A 34 6.64 15.35 12.77
N ASN A 35 6.74 16.14 13.85
CA ASN A 35 5.71 17.14 14.18
C ASN A 35 5.57 18.21 13.09
N GLU A 36 6.66 18.67 12.50
CA GLU A 36 6.64 19.61 11.38
C GLU A 36 5.90 19.03 10.17
N VAL A 37 6.21 17.79 9.77
CA VAL A 37 5.52 17.11 8.66
C VAL A 37 4.03 16.95 8.93
N LEU A 38 3.64 16.58 10.15
CA LEU A 38 2.23 16.47 10.54
C LEU A 38 1.49 17.80 10.42
N THR A 39 2.13 18.92 10.79
CA THR A 39 1.52 20.25 10.63
C THR A 39 1.37 20.64 9.15
N GLN A 40 2.34 20.32 8.30
CA GLN A 40 2.26 20.60 6.86
C GLN A 40 1.13 19.81 6.19
N LEU A 41 0.91 18.56 6.58
CA LEU A 41 -0.16 17.72 6.04
C LEU A 41 -1.56 18.24 6.40
N LYS A 42 -1.76 18.70 7.65
CA LYS A 42 -3.04 19.32 8.07
C LYS A 42 -3.37 20.58 7.27
N ASN A 43 -2.37 21.43 7.02
CA ASN A 43 -2.56 22.66 6.26
C ASN A 43 -2.81 22.40 4.76
N LYS A 44 -2.36 21.24 4.23
CA LYS A 44 -2.60 20.85 2.84
C LYS A 44 -4.03 20.34 2.63
N SER A 45 -4.61 19.61 3.59
CA SER A 45 -6.00 19.13 3.51
C SER A 45 -7.03 20.26 3.54
N GLU A 46 -6.73 21.42 4.14
CA GLU A 46 -7.66 22.56 4.18
C GLU A 46 -7.64 23.41 2.91
N LYS A 47 -6.58 23.34 2.09
CA LYS A 47 -6.44 24.16 0.87
C LYS A 47 -7.03 23.55 -0.41
N GLU A 48 -7.42 22.27 -0.41
CA GLU A 48 -7.99 21.60 -1.60
C GLU A 48 -9.54 21.58 -1.64
N LEU A 49 -10.22 22.31 -0.74
CA LEU A 49 -11.70 22.41 -0.71
C LEU A 49 -12.29 23.68 -1.36
N PHE A 50 -11.48 24.56 -1.96
CA PHE A 50 -11.96 25.71 -2.75
C PHE A 50 -11.78 25.45 -4.25
N PHE A 51 -12.58 24.53 -4.80
CA PHE A 51 -12.86 24.54 -6.24
C PHE A 51 -14.10 25.41 -6.47
N ASP A 52 -13.94 26.47 -7.25
CA ASP A 52 -15.00 27.34 -7.75
C ASP A 52 -16.04 26.53 -8.53
N ILE A 53 -17.13 26.15 -7.85
CA ILE A 53 -18.35 25.66 -8.52
C ILE A 53 -19.08 26.91 -9.03
N SER A 54 -18.95 27.17 -10.32
CA SER A 54 -19.76 28.14 -11.06
C SER A 54 -21.25 27.91 -10.77
N THR A 55 -21.88 28.83 -10.06
CA THR A 55 -23.34 28.82 -9.85
C THR A 55 -24.04 29.47 -11.03
N GLY A 56 -23.86 28.91 -12.23
CA GLY A 56 -24.62 29.27 -13.42
C GLY A 56 -25.96 28.55 -13.46
N ASN A 57 -26.89 28.95 -12.57
CA ASN A 57 -28.36 28.80 -12.63
C ASN A 57 -29.03 28.82 -11.23
N LYS A 58 -28.61 29.70 -10.31
CA LYS A 58 -29.37 30.01 -9.07
C LYS A 58 -30.60 30.88 -9.36
N GLY A 59 -31.55 30.35 -10.13
CA GLY A 59 -32.77 31.09 -10.50
C GLY A 59 -33.99 30.25 -10.87
N VAL A 60 -33.91 28.92 -10.80
CA VAL A 60 -35.09 28.08 -11.02
C VAL A 60 -35.58 27.55 -9.67
N ILE A 61 -36.67 28.13 -9.17
CA ILE A 61 -37.44 27.61 -8.05
C ILE A 61 -38.11 26.33 -8.56
N ASN A 62 -37.66 25.17 -8.09
CA ASN A 62 -38.39 23.92 -8.27
C ASN A 62 -38.98 23.54 -6.91
N ASP A 63 -40.23 23.94 -6.68
CA ASP A 63 -41.00 23.70 -5.44
C ASP A 63 -41.48 22.25 -5.29
N GLN A 64 -40.67 21.27 -5.69
CA GLN A 64 -41.02 19.86 -5.49
C GLN A 64 -39.85 19.04 -4.98
N GLN A 65 -39.96 18.74 -3.69
CA GLN A 65 -39.55 17.50 -3.03
C GLN A 65 -38.06 17.16 -3.07
N GLN A 66 -37.35 17.48 -1.98
CA GLN A 66 -36.45 16.50 -1.38
C GLN A 66 -36.58 16.53 0.14
N SER A 67 -37.34 15.58 0.66
CA SER A 67 -37.36 15.20 2.06
C SER A 67 -35.94 14.76 2.46
N SER A 68 -35.40 15.44 3.46
CA SER A 68 -34.16 15.07 4.14
C SER A 68 -34.27 13.65 4.67
N THR A 69 -33.70 12.69 3.93
CA THR A 69 -33.47 11.35 4.44
C THR A 69 -31.99 11.27 4.78
N ILE A 70 -31.68 11.55 6.04
CA ILE A 70 -30.41 11.20 6.67
C ILE A 70 -30.38 9.66 6.69
N ASN A 71 -29.75 9.04 5.69
CA ASN A 71 -29.65 7.59 5.56
C ASN A 71 -28.19 7.21 5.35
N ASN A 72 -27.59 6.55 6.34
CA ASN A 72 -26.74 5.32 6.23
C ASN A 72 -25.88 5.09 4.97
N ASP A 73 -25.31 6.12 4.33
CA ASP A 73 -24.63 6.00 3.03
C ASP A 73 -23.23 5.38 3.11
N ASP A 74 -22.61 5.32 4.29
CA ASP A 74 -21.29 4.70 4.47
C ASP A 74 -21.29 3.19 4.21
N HIS A 75 -22.42 2.50 4.37
CA HIS A 75 -22.48 1.07 4.12
C HIS A 75 -22.72 0.70 2.64
N LYS A 76 -23.26 1.63 1.84
CA LYS A 76 -23.54 1.39 0.42
C LYS A 76 -22.27 1.56 -0.40
N SER A 77 -21.47 2.59 -0.12
CA SER A 77 -20.17 2.82 -0.74
C SER A 77 -19.19 1.66 -0.50
N VAL A 78 -19.10 1.15 0.73
CA VAL A 78 -18.20 0.02 1.07
C VAL A 78 -18.62 -1.28 0.38
N LYS A 79 -19.92 -1.51 0.13
CA LYS A 79 -20.37 -2.69 -0.62
C LYS A 79 -20.00 -2.59 -2.10
N LEU A 80 -20.22 -1.44 -2.72
CA LEU A 80 -19.87 -1.20 -4.12
C LEU A 80 -18.37 -1.39 -4.37
N VAL A 81 -17.50 -0.80 -3.52
CA VAL A 81 -16.04 -0.98 -3.62
C VAL A 81 -15.64 -2.45 -3.47
N LYS A 82 -16.32 -3.22 -2.61
CA LYS A 82 -16.06 -4.64 -2.44
C LYS A 82 -16.47 -5.47 -3.65
N GLU A 83 -17.56 -5.09 -4.32
CA GLU A 83 -18.05 -5.73 -5.54
C GLU A 83 -17.09 -5.47 -6.71
N GLU A 84 -16.68 -4.20 -6.91
CA GLU A 84 -15.68 -3.81 -7.92
C GLU A 84 -14.36 -4.59 -7.76
N LEU A 85 -13.89 -4.75 -6.52
CA LEU A 85 -12.70 -5.56 -6.27
C LEU A 85 -12.92 -7.03 -6.61
N ASN A 86 -14.08 -7.61 -6.26
CA ASN A 86 -14.33 -9.00 -6.61
C ASN A 86 -14.32 -9.18 -8.15
N GLU A 87 -14.98 -8.29 -8.90
CA GLU A 87 -14.99 -8.31 -10.37
C GLU A 87 -13.58 -8.20 -10.97
N LEU A 88 -12.74 -7.32 -10.42
CA LEU A 88 -11.33 -7.17 -10.80
C LEU A 88 -10.56 -8.48 -10.69
N PHE A 89 -10.72 -9.19 -9.57
CA PHE A 89 -10.01 -10.44 -9.30
C PHE A 89 -10.62 -11.65 -10.03
N GLU A 90 -11.93 -11.65 -10.29
CA GLU A 90 -12.59 -12.65 -11.14
C GLU A 90 -12.12 -12.56 -12.60
N GLY A 91 -11.84 -11.35 -13.08
CA GLY A 91 -11.28 -11.09 -14.41
C GLY A 91 -9.81 -11.48 -14.60
N LEU A 92 -9.16 -12.05 -13.59
CA LEU A 92 -7.76 -12.49 -13.68
C LEU A 92 -7.64 -13.94 -14.17
N THR A 93 -6.66 -14.16 -15.02
CA THR A 93 -6.18 -15.51 -15.35
C THR A 93 -5.41 -16.11 -14.18
N ASP A 94 -5.27 -17.45 -14.14
CA ASP A 94 -4.51 -18.14 -13.09
C ASP A 94 -3.07 -17.61 -12.96
N ARG A 95 -2.46 -17.29 -14.10
CA ARG A 95 -1.09 -16.77 -14.14
C ARG A 95 -1.00 -15.36 -13.59
N GLU A 96 -1.92 -14.48 -13.97
CA GLU A 96 -1.98 -13.11 -13.43
C GLU A 96 -2.24 -13.13 -11.93
N PHE A 97 -3.18 -13.97 -11.48
CA PHE A 97 -3.49 -14.14 -10.07
C PHE A 97 -2.28 -14.67 -9.29
N SER A 98 -1.60 -15.69 -9.79
CA SER A 98 -0.38 -16.24 -9.18
C SER A 98 0.71 -15.20 -9.05
N ILE A 99 0.89 -14.35 -10.07
CA ILE A 99 1.87 -13.25 -10.04
C ILE A 99 1.48 -12.22 -8.99
N PHE A 100 0.22 -11.81 -8.94
CA PHE A 100 -0.25 -10.87 -7.92
C PHE A 100 -0.02 -11.40 -6.50
N VAL A 101 -0.41 -12.65 -6.24
CA VAL A 101 -0.18 -13.30 -4.94
C VAL A 101 1.31 -13.35 -4.62
N SER A 102 2.16 -13.70 -5.59
CA SER A 102 3.62 -13.74 -5.39
C SER A 102 4.20 -12.37 -5.08
N ILE A 103 3.69 -11.31 -5.72
CA ILE A 103 4.09 -9.94 -5.43
C ILE A 103 3.78 -9.62 -3.96
N TYR A 104 2.54 -9.89 -3.54
CA TYR A 104 2.08 -9.64 -2.18
C TYR A 104 2.92 -10.42 -1.15
N THR A 105 3.12 -11.73 -1.34
CA THR A 105 3.82 -12.58 -0.37
C THR A 105 5.30 -12.25 -0.26
N LEU A 106 5.98 -12.00 -1.38
CA LEU A 106 7.40 -11.64 -1.38
C LEU A 106 7.64 -10.26 -0.76
N GLU A 107 6.72 -9.32 -0.97
CA GLU A 107 6.81 -8.00 -0.34
C GLU A 107 6.66 -8.08 1.18
N GLU A 108 5.72 -8.88 1.67
CA GLU A 108 5.56 -9.17 3.10
C GLU A 108 6.78 -9.89 3.69
N GLU A 109 7.32 -10.89 2.98
CA GLU A 109 8.48 -11.67 3.44
C GLU A 109 9.76 -10.82 3.51
N PHE A 110 10.02 -10.00 2.49
CA PHE A 110 11.23 -9.19 2.45
C PHE A 110 11.11 -7.84 3.18
N GLY A 111 9.89 -7.38 3.46
CA GLY A 111 9.64 -6.05 4.05
C GLY A 111 10.14 -4.88 3.18
N ARG A 112 10.32 -5.10 1.87
CA ARG A 112 10.80 -4.11 0.90
C ARG A 112 10.09 -4.27 -0.43
N SER A 113 10.21 -3.26 -1.29
CA SER A 113 9.80 -3.38 -2.68
C SER A 113 10.54 -4.52 -3.38
N ILE A 114 9.82 -5.24 -4.22
CA ILE A 114 10.31 -6.41 -4.92
C ILE A 114 10.76 -6.06 -6.33
N ASN A 115 11.73 -6.81 -6.84
CA ASN A 115 12.19 -6.69 -8.21
C ASN A 115 11.55 -7.76 -9.10
N LEU A 116 11.60 -7.56 -10.42
CA LEU A 116 11.18 -8.58 -11.39
C LEU A 116 11.91 -9.91 -11.21
N SER A 117 13.20 -9.86 -10.88
CA SER A 117 14.02 -11.04 -10.62
C SER A 117 13.54 -11.84 -9.42
N ASP A 118 13.03 -11.18 -8.38
CA ASP A 118 12.52 -11.83 -7.17
C ASP A 118 11.29 -12.71 -7.53
N ILE A 119 10.37 -12.15 -8.32
CA ILE A 119 9.16 -12.85 -8.81
C ILE A 119 9.54 -13.96 -9.80
N SER A 120 10.50 -13.70 -10.68
CA SER A 120 11.03 -14.65 -11.66
C SER A 120 11.56 -15.91 -11.00
N ASN A 121 12.33 -15.74 -9.93
CA ASN A 121 12.90 -16.85 -9.18
C ASN A 121 11.82 -17.64 -8.41
N ASN A 122 10.82 -16.94 -7.85
CA ASN A 122 9.73 -17.59 -7.12
C ASN A 122 8.83 -18.44 -8.03
N LEU A 123 8.43 -17.90 -9.19
CA LEU A 123 7.50 -18.56 -10.10
C LEU A 123 8.17 -19.42 -11.18
N LYS A 124 9.50 -19.36 -11.32
CA LYS A 124 10.27 -20.02 -12.39
C LYS A 124 9.81 -19.60 -13.79
N VAL A 125 9.49 -18.31 -13.95
CA VAL A 125 9.01 -17.70 -15.20
C VAL A 125 9.96 -16.57 -15.59
N SER A 126 10.19 -16.36 -16.89
CA SER A 126 11.11 -15.30 -17.35
C SER A 126 10.66 -13.90 -16.93
N GLU A 127 11.62 -13.00 -16.66
CA GLU A 127 11.34 -11.60 -16.32
C GLU A 127 10.55 -10.86 -17.40
N ILE A 128 10.75 -11.21 -18.68
CA ILE A 128 10.03 -10.61 -19.82
C ILE A 128 8.55 -10.98 -19.74
N THR A 129 8.26 -12.25 -19.50
CA THR A 129 6.90 -12.76 -19.33
C THR A 129 6.22 -12.11 -18.12
N ILE A 130 6.92 -12.03 -16.99
CA ILE A 130 6.41 -11.39 -15.77
C ILE A 130 6.13 -9.90 -16.01
N ARG A 131 7.01 -9.19 -16.71
CA ARG A 131 6.78 -7.80 -17.11
C ARG A 131 5.49 -7.64 -17.92
N GLY A 132 5.23 -8.55 -18.85
CA GLY A 132 3.99 -8.57 -19.63
C GLY A 132 2.76 -8.70 -18.73
N TYR A 133 2.77 -9.69 -17.83
CA TYR A 133 1.68 -9.89 -16.88
C TYR A 133 1.50 -8.73 -15.91
N ILE A 134 2.57 -8.12 -15.40
CA ILE A 134 2.48 -6.93 -14.54
C ILE A 134 1.84 -5.77 -15.27
N ASN A 135 2.21 -5.54 -16.53
CA ASN A 135 1.57 -4.49 -17.32
C ASN A 135 0.07 -4.78 -17.51
N SER A 136 -0.31 -6.05 -17.72
CA SER A 136 -1.73 -6.47 -17.77
C SER A 136 -2.44 -6.19 -16.44
N LEU A 137 -1.87 -6.61 -15.31
CA LEU A 137 -2.40 -6.35 -13.97
C LEU A 137 -2.62 -4.86 -13.71
N ILE A 138 -1.64 -4.01 -14.05
CA ILE A 138 -1.76 -2.55 -13.91
C ILE A 138 -2.85 -2.01 -14.84
N SER A 139 -2.93 -2.49 -16.09
CA SER A 139 -3.97 -2.03 -17.03
C SER A 139 -5.38 -2.42 -16.62
N LYS A 140 -5.52 -3.53 -15.88
CA LYS A 140 -6.78 -3.96 -15.28
C LYS A 140 -7.15 -3.15 -14.03
N GLY A 141 -6.26 -2.31 -13.50
CA GLY A 141 -6.54 -1.48 -12.33
C GLY A 141 -6.21 -2.15 -10.99
N LEU A 142 -5.38 -3.19 -10.98
CA LEU A 142 -4.94 -3.76 -9.71
C LEU A 142 -4.04 -2.79 -8.93
N PRO A 143 -4.09 -2.83 -7.58
CA PRO A 143 -3.37 -1.91 -6.70
C PRO A 143 -1.88 -2.23 -6.61
N ILE A 144 -1.17 -2.15 -7.74
CA ILE A 144 0.28 -2.39 -7.87
C ILE A 144 0.96 -1.06 -8.20
N SER A 145 1.82 -0.60 -7.30
CA SER A 145 2.73 0.52 -7.56
C SER A 145 3.97 0.03 -8.28
N LYS A 146 4.33 0.71 -9.36
CA LYS A 146 5.52 0.43 -10.17
C LYS A 146 6.41 1.66 -10.18
N LYS A 147 7.60 1.55 -9.59
CA LYS A 147 8.60 2.63 -9.54
C LYS A 147 9.85 2.23 -10.30
N ARG A 148 10.51 3.23 -10.88
CA ARG A 148 11.81 3.06 -11.55
C ARG A 148 12.81 4.05 -10.95
N PRO A 149 13.41 3.73 -9.79
CA PRO A 149 14.46 4.58 -9.24
C PRO A 149 15.66 4.65 -10.19
N PHE A 150 16.55 5.60 -9.94
CA PHE A 150 17.71 5.98 -10.78
C PHE A 150 18.57 4.80 -11.29
N ASN A 151 18.52 3.65 -10.62
CA ASN A 151 19.24 2.42 -10.96
C ASN A 151 18.63 1.60 -12.12
N LYS A 152 17.63 2.13 -12.85
CA LYS A 152 16.93 1.49 -13.98
C LYS A 152 16.20 0.18 -13.66
N LYS A 153 16.30 -0.35 -12.44
CA LYS A 153 15.55 -1.49 -11.94
C LYS A 153 14.09 -1.10 -11.71
N ILE A 154 13.20 -2.07 -11.90
CA ILE A 154 11.77 -1.89 -11.64
C ILE A 154 11.47 -2.45 -10.27
N GLU A 155 10.99 -1.57 -9.40
CA GLU A 155 10.51 -1.89 -8.08
C GLU A 155 8.98 -1.94 -8.10
N LEU A 156 8.45 -3.00 -7.51
CA LEU A 156 7.03 -3.27 -7.40
C LEU A 156 6.66 -3.30 -5.92
N SER A 157 5.49 -2.77 -5.60
CA SER A 157 4.90 -2.85 -4.28
C SER A 157 3.39 -2.80 -4.40
N ILE A 158 2.68 -3.51 -3.54
CA ILE A 158 1.25 -3.34 -3.35
C ILE A 158 1.02 -1.97 -2.72
N VAL A 159 0.01 -1.26 -3.19
CA VAL A 159 -0.41 0.04 -2.66
C VAL A 159 -0.73 -0.16 -1.16
N PRO A 160 -0.11 0.61 -0.23
CA PRO A 160 -0.23 0.36 1.21
C PRO A 160 -1.68 0.31 1.73
N GLU A 161 -2.57 1.08 1.11
CA GLU A 161 -4.00 1.13 1.39
C GLU A 161 -4.72 -0.20 1.12
N PHE A 162 -4.10 -1.11 0.35
CA PHE A 162 -4.59 -2.45 0.03
C PHE A 162 -3.86 -3.55 0.81
N ARG A 163 -3.01 -3.19 1.78
CA ARG A 163 -2.25 -4.15 2.60
C ARG A 163 -3.07 -4.61 3.80
N ASP A 164 -4.14 -5.34 3.54
CA ASP A 164 -4.92 -6.01 4.57
C ASP A 164 -4.59 -7.49 4.65
N ILE A 165 -4.25 -7.99 5.84
CA ILE A 165 -3.91 -9.40 6.11
C ILE A 165 -5.05 -10.36 5.70
N ALA A 166 -6.29 -9.88 5.67
CA ALA A 166 -7.47 -10.63 5.22
C ALA A 166 -7.68 -10.62 3.68
N LEU A 167 -6.89 -9.83 2.94
CA LEU A 167 -7.05 -9.70 1.50
C LEU A 167 -6.67 -11.00 0.79
N ILE A 168 -5.50 -11.60 1.07
CA ILE A 168 -5.10 -12.86 0.41
C ILE A 168 -6.12 -13.97 0.65
N SER A 169 -6.55 -14.20 1.90
CA SER A 169 -7.47 -15.29 2.23
C SER A 169 -8.84 -15.09 1.56
N ARG A 170 -9.29 -13.84 1.46
CA ARG A 170 -10.48 -13.49 0.70
C ARG A 170 -10.29 -13.69 -0.81
N LEU A 171 -9.14 -13.32 -1.37
CA LEU A 171 -8.81 -13.55 -2.78
C LEU A 171 -8.80 -15.03 -3.14
N ILE A 172 -8.18 -15.87 -2.31
CA ILE A 172 -8.18 -17.33 -2.47
C ILE A 172 -9.62 -17.85 -2.44
N SER A 173 -10.46 -17.32 -1.54
CA SER A 173 -11.87 -17.73 -1.44
C SER A 173 -12.68 -17.36 -2.68
N ILE A 174 -12.42 -16.21 -3.30
CA ILE A 174 -13.07 -15.80 -4.56
C ILE A 174 -12.65 -16.73 -5.69
N ARG A 175 -11.36 -17.05 -5.81
CA ARG A 175 -10.86 -17.95 -6.86
C ARG A 175 -11.46 -19.36 -6.74
N ASN A 176 -11.44 -19.93 -5.53
CA ASN A 176 -11.90 -21.29 -5.29
C ASN A 176 -13.41 -21.49 -5.55
N LYS A 177 -14.23 -20.44 -5.45
CA LYS A 177 -15.67 -20.51 -5.78
C LYS A 177 -15.90 -20.75 -7.27
N ASN A 178 -15.04 -20.21 -8.13
CA ASN A 178 -15.19 -20.33 -9.59
C ASN A 178 -14.74 -21.68 -10.14
N ASP A 179 -13.83 -22.36 -9.44
CA ASP A 179 -13.34 -23.70 -9.80
C ASP A 179 -14.30 -24.83 -9.44
N GLN A 180 -15.35 -24.56 -8.64
CA GLN A 180 -16.41 -25.54 -8.33
C GLN A 180 -17.41 -25.74 -9.47
N ARG A 181 -16.97 -25.71 -10.74
CA ARG A 181 -17.74 -26.36 -11.82
C ARG A 181 -17.59 -27.85 -11.64
N THR A 182 -18.53 -28.46 -10.92
CA THR A 182 -18.60 -29.90 -10.74
C THR A 182 -18.61 -30.57 -12.10
N LEU A 183 -17.82 -31.65 -12.24
CA LEU A 183 -17.72 -32.51 -13.43
C LEU A 183 -19.05 -33.16 -13.86
N PHE A 184 -20.16 -32.80 -13.20
CA PHE A 184 -21.49 -33.37 -13.34
C PHE A 184 -22.55 -32.36 -13.85
N ASP A 185 -22.16 -31.11 -14.16
CA ASP A 185 -23.09 -30.07 -14.63
C ASP A 185 -23.12 -29.89 -16.16
N ALA A 186 -22.76 -30.93 -16.93
CA ALA A 186 -22.82 -30.94 -18.41
C ALA A 186 -23.82 -31.97 -18.93
#